data_AF-A0A431L1G4-F1
#
_entry.id   AF-A0A431L1G4-F1
#
_cell.length_a   1.000
_cell.length_b   1.000
_cell.length_c   1.000
_cell.angle_alpha   90.00
_cell.angle_beta   90.00
_cell.angle_gamma   90.00
#
_symmetry.space_group_name_H-M   'P 1'
#
loop_
_entity.id
_entity.type
_entity.pdbx_description
1 polymer ?
#
loop_
_entity_poly.entity_id
_entity_poly.type
_entity_poly.pdbx_seq_one_letter_code
_entity_poly.pdbx_strand_id
1 'polypeptide(L)'
;MEERCKRCLRICKWLDATDIPEFYSFKSLSASDVLTMLEEALRTHTFQMLLLRQFARSQGNQLAMTFVPTLSGLETCSIALIAQCATTASGTELWFRFGVDDEVCEFEAVVDEFHRVLNETVNMLKDRDSSSC
;
A
#
# COMPACT_ATOMS: atom_id res chain seq x y z
N MET A 1 17.26 17.24 -14.63
CA MET A 1 16.64 15.91 -14.76
C MET A 1 16.85 15.28 -13.39
N GLU A 2 15.80 15.28 -12.55
CA GLU A 2 15.89 14.73 -11.21
C GLU A 2 16.27 13.25 -11.32
N GLU A 3 17.36 12.88 -10.66
CA GLU A 3 17.88 11.52 -10.71
C GLU A 3 16.88 10.62 -10.01
N ARG A 4 15.98 9.99 -10.79
CA ARG A 4 15.23 8.80 -10.34
C ARG A 4 16.22 7.92 -9.59
N CYS A 5 15.91 7.55 -8.34
CA CYS A 5 16.78 6.64 -7.59
C CYS A 5 17.12 5.45 -8.49
N LYS A 6 18.41 5.34 -8.87
CA LYS A 6 18.89 4.41 -9.91
C LYS A 6 18.59 2.95 -9.56
N ARG A 7 18.23 2.67 -8.29
CA ARG A 7 17.89 1.36 -7.75
C ARG A 7 16.37 1.08 -7.68
N CYS A 8 15.52 2.11 -7.68
CA CYS A 8 14.13 2.02 -7.21
C CYS A 8 13.03 2.09 -8.28
N LEU A 9 13.30 1.82 -9.56
CA LEU A 9 12.26 1.93 -10.61
C LEU A 9 10.97 1.12 -10.34
N ARG A 10 11.01 0.14 -9.43
CA ARG A 10 9.83 -0.63 -8.98
C ARG A 10 9.24 -0.18 -7.64
N ILE A 11 10.05 0.46 -6.80
CA ILE A 11 9.83 0.57 -5.34
C ILE A 11 9.57 2.02 -4.93
N CYS A 12 10.27 2.98 -5.54
CA CYS A 12 10.20 4.39 -5.17
C CYS A 12 9.56 5.13 -6.35
N LYS A 13 8.23 5.07 -6.40
CA LYS A 13 7.41 5.80 -7.37
C LYS A 13 6.97 7.09 -6.72
N TRP A 14 7.08 8.20 -7.44
CA TRP A 14 6.39 9.41 -7.04
C TRP A 14 4.91 9.23 -7.38
N LEU A 15 4.03 9.69 -6.50
CA LEU A 15 2.59 9.79 -6.79
C LEU A 15 2.37 10.90 -7.82
N ASP A 16 2.73 10.65 -9.07
CA ASP A 16 2.58 11.57 -10.19
C ASP A 16 1.75 10.96 -11.34
N ALA A 17 1.53 11.74 -12.40
CA ALA A 17 0.70 11.34 -13.53
C ALA A 17 1.24 10.13 -14.32
N THR A 18 2.50 9.75 -14.12
CA THR A 18 3.17 8.62 -14.78
C THR A 18 3.23 7.36 -13.92
N ASP A 19 2.73 7.43 -12.68
CA ASP A 19 2.70 6.29 -11.76
C ASP A 19 1.82 5.15 -12.30
N ILE A 20 2.42 3.97 -12.39
CA ILE A 20 1.77 2.72 -12.81
C ILE A 20 1.34 1.97 -11.54
N PRO A 21 0.04 1.86 -11.26
CA PRO A 21 -0.44 1.19 -10.06
C PRO A 21 -0.16 -0.31 -10.08
N GLU A 22 0.07 -0.90 -8.91
CA GLU A 22 0.03 -2.36 -8.74
C GLU A 22 -1.43 -2.83 -8.72
N PHE A 23 -1.72 -3.91 -9.44
CA PHE A 23 -3.09 -4.36 -9.70
C PHE A 23 -3.34 -5.75 -9.12
N TYR A 24 -4.49 -5.90 -8.47
CA TYR A 24 -5.01 -7.17 -7.96
C TYR A 24 -6.50 -7.29 -8.26
N SER A 25 -7.00 -8.53 -8.35
CA SER A 25 -8.41 -8.82 -8.60
C SER A 25 -8.90 -9.90 -7.64
N PHE A 26 -10.13 -9.74 -7.15
CA PHE A 26 -10.84 -10.64 -6.25
C PHE A 26 -12.20 -10.97 -6.85
N LYS A 27 -12.62 -12.23 -6.83
CA LYS A 27 -13.86 -12.69 -7.48
C LYS A 27 -15.10 -12.53 -6.61
N SER A 28 -14.96 -12.75 -5.31
CA SER A 28 -16.04 -12.90 -4.34
C SER A 28 -16.11 -11.76 -3.32
N LEU A 29 -14.96 -11.16 -3.00
CA LEU A 29 -14.90 -10.03 -2.07
C LEU A 29 -15.46 -8.76 -2.71
N SER A 30 -16.30 -8.03 -1.97
CA SER A 30 -16.76 -6.71 -2.39
C SER A 30 -15.65 -5.65 -2.24
N ALA A 31 -15.76 -4.53 -2.96
CA ALA A 31 -14.84 -3.40 -2.81
C ALA A 31 -14.75 -2.88 -1.36
N SER A 32 -15.88 -2.88 -0.64
CA SER A 32 -15.92 -2.47 0.76
C SER A 32 -15.18 -3.47 1.66
N ASP A 33 -15.38 -4.78 1.44
CA ASP A 33 -14.72 -5.83 2.23
C ASP A 33 -13.21 -5.80 2.02
N VAL A 34 -12.76 -5.71 0.75
CA VAL A 34 -11.34 -5.60 0.41
C VAL A 34 -10.67 -4.44 1.17
N LEU A 35 -11.29 -3.25 1.13
CA LEU A 35 -10.71 -2.07 1.79
C LEU A 35 -10.78 -2.16 3.32
N THR A 36 -11.84 -2.74 3.89
CA THR A 36 -11.96 -2.91 5.34
C THR A 36 -10.93 -3.90 5.85
N MET A 37 -10.79 -5.04 5.18
CA MET A 37 -9.82 -6.07 5.57
C MET A 37 -8.37 -5.56 5.38
N LEU A 38 -8.10 -4.81 4.31
CA LEU A 38 -6.81 -4.15 4.10
C LEU A 38 -6.50 -3.15 5.23
N GLU A 39 -7.45 -2.29 5.56
CA GLU A 39 -7.31 -1.31 6.63
C GLU A 39 -7.04 -2.01 7.97
N GLU A 40 -7.85 -3.01 8.34
CA GLU A 40 -7.71 -3.75 9.59
C GLU A 40 -6.36 -4.48 9.67
N ALA A 41 -5.94 -5.16 8.61
CA ALA A 41 -4.66 -5.85 8.56
C ALA A 41 -3.50 -4.87 8.76
N LEU A 42 -3.49 -3.74 8.04
CA LEU A 42 -2.42 -2.76 8.15
C LEU A 42 -2.45 -1.97 9.47
N ARG A 43 -3.63 -1.79 10.10
CA ARG A 43 -3.74 -1.14 11.42
C ARG A 43 -3.29 -2.03 12.57
N THR A 44 -3.50 -3.34 12.43
CA THR A 44 -3.18 -4.31 13.49
C THR A 44 -1.81 -4.95 13.33
N HIS A 45 -1.15 -4.76 12.18
CA HIS A 45 0.20 -5.25 11.96
C HIS A 45 1.21 -4.53 12.87
N THR A 46 2.11 -5.31 13.47
CA THR A 46 3.24 -4.80 14.23
C THR A 46 4.43 -4.58 13.31
N PHE A 47 4.56 -3.36 12.80
CA PHE A 47 5.73 -2.94 12.04
C PHE A 47 6.95 -2.77 12.97
N GLN A 48 8.12 -3.13 12.47
CA GLN A 48 9.41 -3.02 13.16
C GLN A 48 10.03 -1.64 12.96
N MET A 49 10.00 -1.11 11.73
CA MET A 49 10.66 0.14 11.32
C MET A 49 9.68 1.23 10.89
N LEU A 50 8.38 0.91 10.82
CA LEU A 50 7.33 1.84 10.42
C LEU A 50 6.30 2.01 11.53
N LEU A 51 5.61 3.14 11.49
CA LEU A 51 4.43 3.41 12.30
C LEU A 51 3.33 3.94 11.39
N LEU A 52 2.15 3.32 11.45
CA LEU A 52 0.96 3.89 10.81
C LEU A 52 0.57 5.17 11.56
N ARG A 53 0.69 6.32 10.90
CA ARG A 53 0.44 7.64 11.49
C ARG A 53 -0.97 8.14 11.21
N GLN A 54 -1.44 7.96 9.98
CA GLN A 54 -2.74 8.44 9.52
C GLN A 54 -3.36 7.47 8.53
N PHE A 55 -4.68 7.44 8.48
CA PHE A 55 -5.42 6.82 7.39
C PHE A 55 -6.74 7.57 7.18
N ALA A 56 -7.26 7.52 5.95
CA ALA A 56 -8.54 8.10 5.58
C ALA A 56 -9.22 7.24 4.52
N ARG A 57 -10.53 7.07 4.63
CA ARG A 57 -11.36 6.44 3.59
C ARG A 57 -12.21 7.47 2.89
N SER A 58 -12.37 7.31 1.58
CA SER A 58 -13.32 8.08 0.78
C SER A 58 -14.50 7.21 0.38
N GLN A 59 -15.65 7.85 0.10
CA GLN A 59 -16.83 7.16 -0.44
C GLN A 59 -16.59 6.59 -1.86
N GLY A 60 -15.52 7.00 -2.54
CA GLY A 60 -15.13 6.50 -3.86
C GLY A 60 -14.37 5.18 -3.82
N ASN A 61 -14.55 4.36 -2.77
CA ASN A 61 -13.79 3.13 -2.54
C ASN A 61 -12.27 3.37 -2.58
N GLN A 62 -11.81 4.38 -1.85
CA GLN A 62 -10.39 4.64 -1.68
C GLN A 62 -10.01 4.62 -0.21
N LEU A 63 -8.81 4.14 0.06
CA LEU A 63 -8.14 4.16 1.35
C LEU A 63 -6.77 4.79 1.15
N ALA A 64 -6.51 5.89 1.84
CA ALA A 64 -5.19 6.51 1.93
C ALA A 64 -4.58 6.20 3.30
N MET A 65 -3.31 5.83 3.35
CA MET A 65 -2.58 5.56 4.59
C MET A 65 -1.20 6.20 4.53
N THR A 66 -0.74 6.73 5.67
CA THR A 66 0.59 7.33 5.81
C THR A 66 1.33 6.62 6.92
N PHE A 67 2.49 6.06 6.56
CA PHE A 67 3.44 5.42 7.46
C PHE A 67 4.62 6.36 7.66
N VAL A 68 5.15 6.41 8.87
CA VAL A 68 6.38 7.15 9.17
C VAL A 68 7.45 6.19 9.69
N PRO A 69 8.72 6.35 9.30
CA PRO A 69 9.80 5.57 9.87
C PRO A 69 9.95 5.83 11.38
N THR A 70 10.34 4.80 12.12
CA THR A 70 10.68 4.91 13.56
C THR A 70 12.18 5.14 13.78
N LEU A 71 12.98 5.12 12.70
CA LEU A 71 14.42 5.39 12.70
C LEU A 71 14.71 6.86 12.99
N SER A 72 15.66 7.11 13.89
CA SER A 72 16.11 8.47 14.20
C SER A 72 16.70 9.16 12.98
N GLY A 73 16.30 10.41 12.73
CA GLY A 73 16.71 11.20 11.57
C GLY A 73 15.76 11.12 10.36
N LEU A 74 14.71 10.28 10.42
CA LEU A 74 13.67 10.15 9.38
C LEU A 74 12.27 10.51 9.89
N GLU A 75 12.16 11.18 11.04
CA GLU A 75 10.88 11.40 11.73
C GLU A 75 9.91 12.33 10.97
N THR A 76 10.46 13.12 10.04
CA THR A 76 9.69 14.01 9.15
C THR A 76 9.31 13.34 7.84
N CYS A 77 9.89 12.19 7.52
CA CYS A 77 9.66 11.51 6.26
C CYS A 77 8.48 10.54 6.37
N SER A 78 7.95 10.13 5.21
CA SER A 78 6.76 9.29 5.15
C SER A 78 6.73 8.37 3.93
N ILE A 79 5.92 7.32 4.08
CA ILE A 79 5.46 6.48 2.99
C ILE A 79 3.95 6.63 2.90
N ALA A 80 3.45 7.09 1.76
CA ALA A 80 2.03 7.16 1.44
C ALA A 80 1.60 5.91 0.67
N LEU A 81 0.46 5.35 1.03
CA LEU A 81 -0.24 4.30 0.29
C LEU A 81 -1.62 4.82 -0.10
N ILE A 82 -1.99 4.66 -1.36
CA ILE A 82 -3.35 4.87 -1.86
C ILE A 82 -3.83 3.56 -2.45
N ALA A 83 -4.84 2.98 -1.83
CA ALA A 83 -5.59 1.84 -2.35
C ALA A 83 -6.91 2.33 -2.93
N GLN A 84 -7.21 1.93 -4.16
CA GLN A 84 -8.48 2.19 -4.82
C GLN A 84 -9.11 0.87 -5.23
N CYS A 85 -10.39 0.71 -4.96
CA CYS A 85 -11.17 -0.42 -5.44
C CYS A 85 -12.21 0.01 -6.47
N ALA A 86 -12.52 -0.87 -7.42
CA ALA A 86 -13.68 -0.76 -8.27
C ALA A 86 -14.36 -2.12 -8.42
N THR A 87 -15.68 -2.13 -8.45
CA THR A 87 -16.45 -3.33 -8.77
C THR A 87 -16.64 -3.40 -10.28
N THR A 88 -16.25 -4.53 -10.88
CA THR A 88 -16.39 -4.82 -12.30
C THR A 88 -17.24 -6.07 -12.51
N ALA A 89 -17.55 -6.40 -13.78
CA ALA A 89 -18.31 -7.62 -14.09
C ALA A 89 -17.58 -8.92 -13.68
N SER A 90 -16.27 -8.86 -13.47
CA SER A 90 -15.43 -10.02 -13.12
C SER A 90 -15.12 -10.12 -11.63
N GLY A 91 -15.59 -9.17 -10.81
CA GLY A 91 -15.37 -9.13 -9.36
C GLY A 91 -14.98 -7.74 -8.88
N THR A 92 -14.04 -7.68 -7.95
CA THR A 92 -13.47 -6.44 -7.41
C THR A 92 -12.02 -6.31 -7.85
N GLU A 93 -11.68 -5.14 -8.38
CA GLU A 93 -10.33 -4.75 -8.76
C GLU A 93 -9.76 -3.81 -7.71
N LEU A 94 -8.49 -4.00 -7.37
CA LEU A 94 -7.72 -3.22 -6.40
C LEU A 94 -6.47 -2.68 -7.07
N TRP A 95 -6.26 -1.38 -6.95
CA TRP A 95 -5.04 -0.69 -7.38
C TRP A 95 -4.32 -0.10 -6.18
N PHE A 96 -3.04 -0.38 -6.06
CA PHE A 96 -2.15 0.31 -5.14
C PHE A 96 -1.27 1.31 -5.87
N ARG A 97 -1.19 2.49 -5.28
CA ARG A 97 -0.18 3.51 -5.58
C ARG A 97 0.52 3.85 -4.29
N PHE A 98 1.82 4.04 -4.33
CA PHE A 98 2.58 4.44 -3.16
C PHE A 98 3.57 5.55 -3.51
N GLY A 99 3.79 6.43 -2.55
CA GLY A 99 4.81 7.46 -2.57
C GLY A 99 5.77 7.23 -1.42
N VAL A 100 7.07 7.26 -1.69
CA VAL A 100 8.12 7.09 -0.68
C VAL A 100 9.02 8.30 -0.79
N ASP A 101 9.22 9.02 0.32
CA ASP A 101 10.17 10.14 0.35
C ASP A 101 11.59 9.66 0.03
N ASP A 102 12.36 10.49 -0.69
CA ASP A 102 13.68 10.12 -1.22
C ASP A 102 14.64 9.71 -0.10
N GLU A 103 14.59 10.36 1.07
CA GLU A 103 15.41 10.00 2.22
C GLU A 103 15.06 8.62 2.78
N VAL A 104 13.78 8.20 2.75
CA VAL A 104 13.35 6.87 3.20
C VAL A 104 13.74 5.81 2.17
N CYS A 105 13.70 6.18 0.89
CA CYS A 105 14.11 5.33 -0.23
C CYS A 105 15.57 4.85 -0.10
N GLU A 106 16.45 5.60 0.57
CA GLU A 106 17.83 5.19 0.82
C GLU A 106 17.95 4.06 1.86
N PHE A 107 16.90 3.80 2.65
CA PHE A 107 16.86 2.77 3.68
C PHE A 107 16.03 1.56 3.23
N GLU A 108 16.68 0.67 2.47
CA GLU A 108 16.09 -0.54 1.87
C GLU A 108 15.24 -1.35 2.86
N ALA A 109 15.73 -1.56 4.09
CA ALA A 109 15.01 -2.34 5.09
C ALA A 109 13.61 -1.78 5.45
N VAL A 110 13.44 -0.45 5.44
CA VAL A 110 12.15 0.20 5.72
C VAL A 110 11.17 -0.08 4.59
N VAL A 111 11.66 0.04 3.35
CA VAL A 111 10.82 -0.09 2.17
C VAL A 111 10.49 -1.57 1.90
N ASP A 112 11.45 -2.47 2.13
CA ASP A 112 11.25 -3.91 2.06
C ASP A 112 10.23 -4.39 3.11
N GLU A 113 10.28 -3.86 4.33
CA GLU A 113 9.27 -4.15 5.33
C GLU A 113 7.89 -3.76 4.84
N PHE A 114 7.73 -2.52 4.32
CA PHE A 114 6.46 -2.05 3.80
C PHE A 114 5.89 -2.97 2.71
N HIS A 115 6.71 -3.31 1.71
CA HIS A 115 6.29 -4.20 0.62
C HIS A 115 6.01 -5.63 1.10
N ARG A 116 6.80 -6.16 2.04
CA ARG A 116 6.55 -7.49 2.63
C ARG A 116 5.17 -7.52 3.28
N VAL A 117 4.85 -6.54 4.12
CA VAL A 117 3.56 -6.47 4.83
C VAL A 117 2.39 -6.28 3.86
N LEU A 118 2.55 -5.46 2.82
CA LEU A 118 1.54 -5.32 1.78
C LEU A 118 1.28 -6.64 1.05
N ASN A 119 2.34 -7.34 0.64
CA ASN A 119 2.21 -8.63 -0.03
C ASN A 119 1.55 -9.69 0.86
N GLU A 120 1.92 -9.75 2.14
CA GLU A 120 1.27 -10.61 3.14
C GLU A 120 -0.23 -10.29 3.25
N THR A 121 -0.57 -9.01 3.30
CA THR A 121 -1.96 -8.55 3.39
C THR A 121 -2.76 -8.92 2.14
N VAL A 122 -2.19 -8.74 0.95
CA VAL A 122 -2.82 -9.15 -0.31
C VAL A 122 -3.00 -10.65 -0.39
N ASN A 123 -2.02 -11.44 0.06
CA ASN A 123 -2.15 -12.90 0.08
C ASN A 123 -3.28 -13.35 1.02
N MET A 124 -3.40 -12.74 2.20
CA MET A 124 -4.53 -12.96 3.10
C MET A 124 -5.88 -12.66 2.44
N LEU A 125 -5.98 -11.55 1.70
CA LEU A 125 -7.19 -11.21 0.94
C LEU A 125 -7.50 -12.26 -0.13
N LYS A 126 -6.49 -12.75 -0.86
CA LYS A 126 -6.65 -13.80 -1.88
C LYS A 126 -7.10 -15.13 -1.29
N ASP A 127 -6.57 -15.51 -0.13
CA ASP A 127 -6.96 -16.73 0.57
C ASP A 127 -8.42 -16.66 1.02
N ARG A 128 -8.85 -15.50 1.52
CA ARG A 128 -10.25 -15.23 1.90
C ARG A 128 -11.19 -15.25 0.71
N ASP A 129 -10.76 -14.67 -0.42
CA ASP A 129 -11.52 -14.69 -1.66
C ASP A 129 -11.69 -16.10 -2.23
N SER A 130 -10.68 -16.96 -2.06
CA SER A 130 -10.69 -18.35 -2.53
C SER A 130 -11.49 -19.29 -1.62
N SER A 131 -11.67 -18.93 -0.34
CA SER A 131 -12.38 -19.74 0.66
C SER A 131 -13.90 -19.55 0.64
N SER A 132 -14.40 -18.65 -0.21
CA SER A 132 -15.83 -18.28 -0.28
C SER A 132 -16.60 -19.04 -1.36
N CYS A 133 -16.04 -20.15 -1.87
CA CYS A 133 -16.67 -21.06 -2.84
C CYS A 133 -17.17 -22.35 -2.18
#